data_AF-Q1EK28-F1
#
_entry.id   AF-Q1EK28-F1
#
_cell.length_a   1.000
_cell.length_b   1.000
_cell.length_c   1.000
_cell.angle_alpha   90.00
_cell.angle_beta   90.00
_cell.angle_gamma   90.00
#
_symmetry.space_group_name_H-M   'P 1'
#
loop_
_entity.id
_entity.type
_entity.pdbx_description
1 polymer ?
#
loop_
_entity_poly.entity_id
_entity_poly.type
_entity_poly.pdbx_seq_one_letter_code
_entity_poly.pdbx_strand_id
1 'polypeptide(L)'
;SACCSEWNAAMENVTGWARDEVIGKMLVGEIFGGCCRLKGQDAVTKFTIVLHSAIDGHEIEKFPFAFFDKQGKYVEALLTANKRTDADGRI
;
A
#
# COMPACT_ATOMS: atom_id res chain seq x y z
N SER A 1 -12.81 5.70 -3.06
CA SER A 1 -12.07 4.50 -2.59
C SER A 1 -10.58 4.72 -2.81
N ALA A 2 -9.72 4.13 -1.98
CA ALA A 2 -8.28 4.23 -2.12
C ALA A 2 -7.77 3.17 -3.10
N CYS A 3 -7.81 3.47 -4.40
CA CYS A 3 -7.32 2.61 -5.46
C CYS A 3 -5.87 2.95 -5.83
N CYS A 4 -5.11 1.95 -6.27
CA CYS A 4 -3.74 2.14 -6.71
C CYS A 4 -3.71 2.86 -8.07
N SER A 5 -3.17 4.08 -8.09
CA SER A 5 -2.95 4.89 -9.29
C SER A 5 -1.52 4.78 -9.84
N GLU A 6 -0.57 4.36 -8.99
CA GLU A 6 0.84 4.28 -9.31
C GLU A 6 1.47 3.04 -8.68
N TRP A 7 2.24 2.31 -9.48
CA TRP A 7 3.04 1.16 -9.07
C TRP A 7 4.35 1.23 -9.85
N ASN A 8 5.46 1.49 -9.16
CA ASN A 8 6.75 1.74 -9.78
C ASN A 8 7.57 0.45 -9.93
N ALA A 9 8.67 0.52 -10.68
CA ALA A 9 9.55 -0.62 -10.92
C ALA A 9 10.12 -1.23 -9.63
N ALA A 10 10.30 -0.44 -8.56
CA ALA A 10 10.74 -0.96 -7.27
C ALA A 10 9.68 -1.87 -6.65
N MET A 11 8.41 -1.48 -6.69
CA MET A 11 7.31 -2.32 -6.23
C MET A 11 7.11 -3.56 -7.10
N GLU A 12 7.29 -3.47 -8.41
CA GLU A 12 7.28 -4.65 -9.30
C GLU A 12 8.37 -5.65 -8.89
N ASN A 13 9.59 -5.16 -8.62
CA ASN A 13 10.70 -6.00 -8.20
C ASN A 13 10.52 -6.60 -6.80
N VAL A 14 9.99 -5.83 -5.84
CA VAL A 14 9.80 -6.28 -4.45
C VAL A 14 8.65 -7.27 -4.32
N THR A 15 7.57 -7.06 -5.08
CA THR A 15 6.34 -7.85 -4.93
C THR A 15 6.17 -8.92 -5.99
N GLY A 16 6.86 -8.80 -7.13
CA GLY A 16 6.70 -9.68 -8.29
C GLY A 16 5.42 -9.42 -9.11
N TRP A 17 4.60 -8.44 -8.74
CA TRP A 17 3.38 -8.07 -9.47
C TRP A 17 3.66 -6.96 -10.46
N ALA A 18 3.27 -7.16 -11.72
CA ALA A 18 3.39 -6.15 -12.75
C ALA A 18 2.37 -5.03 -12.52
N ARG A 19 2.70 -3.82 -12.98
CA ARG A 19 1.85 -2.63 -12.82
C ARG A 19 0.43 -2.86 -13.34
N ASP A 20 0.27 -3.45 -14.52
CA ASP A 20 -1.03 -3.73 -15.13
C ASP A 20 -1.89 -4.72 -14.32
N GLU A 21 -1.26 -5.55 -13.50
CA GLU A 21 -1.96 -6.49 -12.60
C GLU A 21 -2.52 -5.80 -11.33
N VAL A 22 -2.05 -4.60 -10.97
CA VAL A 22 -2.38 -3.94 -9.69
C VAL A 22 -3.06 -2.58 -9.82
N ILE A 23 -2.83 -1.84 -10.91
CA ILE A 23 -3.43 -0.53 -11.10
C ILE A 23 -4.97 -0.64 -11.11
N GLY A 24 -5.62 0.32 -10.46
CA GLY A 24 -7.08 0.37 -10.33
C GLY A 24 -7.66 -0.50 -9.22
N LYS A 25 -6.90 -1.46 -8.68
CA LYS A 25 -7.33 -2.28 -7.54
C LYS A 25 -7.27 -1.49 -6.23
N MET A 26 -8.13 -1.85 -5.30
CA MET A 26 -8.15 -1.31 -3.94
C MET A 26 -6.90 -1.70 -3.16
N LEU A 27 -6.28 -0.74 -2.49
CA LEU A 27 -5.11 -0.99 -1.65
C LEU A 27 -5.43 -1.98 -0.53
N VAL A 28 -6.55 -1.76 0.18
CA VAL A 28 -7.05 -2.67 1.21
C VAL A 28 -7.94 -3.73 0.55
N GLY A 29 -7.74 -4.99 0.90
CA GLY A 29 -8.55 -6.11 0.43
C GLY A 29 -8.02 -6.75 -0.86
N GLU A 30 -7.85 -5.99 -1.95
CA GLU A 30 -7.38 -6.57 -3.22
C GLU A 30 -5.86 -6.66 -3.28
N ILE A 31 -5.15 -5.54 -3.12
CA ILE A 31 -3.68 -5.54 -3.12
C ILE A 31 -3.17 -6.13 -1.82
N PHE A 32 -3.36 -5.45 -0.68
CA PHE A 32 -2.81 -5.91 0.61
C PHE A 32 -3.69 -6.96 1.33
N GLY A 33 -4.71 -7.49 0.67
CA GLY A 33 -5.47 -8.68 1.12
C GLY A 33 -5.37 -9.88 0.18
N GLY A 34 -5.00 -9.67 -1.09
CA GLY A 34 -4.84 -10.70 -2.11
C GLY A 34 -3.41 -10.79 -2.63
N CYS A 35 -3.03 -9.86 -3.52
CA CYS A 35 -1.72 -9.86 -4.21
C CYS A 35 -0.53 -9.84 -3.24
N CYS A 36 -0.58 -8.92 -2.28
CA CYS A 36 0.44 -8.63 -1.27
C CYS A 36 -0.14 -8.94 0.12
N ARG A 37 -0.54 -10.18 0.38
CA ARG A 37 -1.32 -10.54 1.57
C ARG A 37 -0.59 -10.17 2.86
N LEU A 38 -1.22 -9.37 3.72
CA LEU A 38 -0.71 -9.04 5.06
C LEU A 38 -0.78 -10.24 6.01
N LYS A 39 0.14 -10.29 6.99
CA LYS A 39 0.22 -11.40 7.95
C LYS A 39 -0.83 -11.28 9.06
N GLY A 40 -2.02 -11.79 8.77
CA GLY A 40 -3.12 -11.91 9.74
C GLY A 40 -3.97 -10.65 9.89
N GLN A 41 -5.07 -10.81 10.63
CA GLN A 41 -6.12 -9.78 10.72
C GLN A 41 -5.62 -8.48 11.38
N ASP A 42 -4.75 -8.59 12.38
CA ASP A 42 -4.18 -7.43 13.07
C ASP A 42 -3.38 -6.51 12.12
N ALA A 43 -2.57 -7.09 11.23
CA ALA A 43 -1.82 -6.33 10.23
C ALA A 43 -2.77 -5.63 9.24
N VAL A 44 -3.85 -6.30 8.81
CA VAL A 44 -4.87 -5.70 7.93
C VAL A 44 -5.55 -4.52 8.61
N THR A 45 -5.97 -4.68 9.87
CA THR A 45 -6.62 -3.62 10.64
C THR A 45 -5.70 -2.41 10.79
N LYS A 46 -4.44 -2.64 11.22
CA LYS A 46 -3.45 -1.55 11.37
C LYS A 46 -3.17 -0.83 10.05
N PHE A 47 -2.95 -1.56 8.96
CA PHE A 47 -2.75 -0.99 7.64
C PHE A 47 -3.96 -0.15 7.19
N THR A 48 -5.18 -0.64 7.43
CA THR A 48 -6.42 0.07 7.09
C THR A 48 -6.54 1.38 7.88
N ILE A 49 -6.26 1.36 9.18
CA ILE A 49 -6.26 2.57 10.02
C ILE A 49 -5.25 3.58 9.50
N VAL A 50 -4.01 3.14 9.27
CA VAL A 50 -2.93 4.00 8.76
C VAL A 50 -3.30 4.62 7.41
N LEU A 51 -3.87 3.83 6.49
CA LEU A 51 -4.29 4.32 5.19
C LEU A 51 -5.43 5.35 5.32
N HIS A 52 -6.43 5.10 6.16
CA HIS A 52 -7.51 6.06 6.39
C HIS A 52 -7.01 7.35 7.04
N SER A 53 -6.12 7.26 8.04
CA SER A 53 -5.50 8.45 8.64
C SER A 53 -4.73 9.28 7.61
N ALA A 54 -4.01 8.63 6.69
CA ALA A 54 -3.31 9.29 5.60
C ALA A 54 -4.25 10.00 4.61
N ILE A 55 -5.38 9.37 4.28
CA ILE A 55 -6.42 9.96 3.41
C ILE A 55 -7.05 11.18 4.10
N ASP A 56 -7.26 11.12 5.41
CA ASP A 56 -7.76 12.24 6.22
C ASP A 56 -6.73 13.36 6.39
N GLY A 57 -5.54 13.22 5.80
CA GLY A 57 -4.50 14.25 5.74
C GLY A 57 -3.43 14.15 6.83
N HIS A 58 -3.40 13.07 7.61
CA HIS A 58 -2.33 12.84 8.58
C HIS A 58 -1.09 12.28 7.88
N GLU A 59 0.07 12.84 8.17
CA GLU A 59 1.33 12.27 7.69
C GLU A 59 1.67 11.02 8.48
N ILE A 60 2.06 9.96 7.77
CA ILE A 60 2.51 8.71 8.36
C ILE A 60 3.97 8.53 7.98
N GLU A 61 4.84 8.39 8.98
CA GLU A 61 6.25 8.14 8.75
C GLU A 61 6.68 6.77 9.28
N LYS A 62 7.35 6.00 8.41
CA LYS A 62 8.09 4.78 8.77
C LYS A 62 7.26 3.78 9.59
N PHE A 63 5.98 3.64 9.27
CA PHE A 63 5.11 2.66 9.92
C PHE A 63 5.56 1.24 9.51
N PRO A 64 5.98 0.37 10.44
CA PRO A 64 6.43 -0.96 10.10
C PRO A 64 5.24 -1.84 9.69
N PHE A 65 5.37 -2.50 8.54
CA PHE A 65 4.39 -3.48 8.08
C PHE A 65 5.07 -4.59 7.27
N ALA A 66 4.35 -5.69 7.05
CA ALA A 66 4.89 -6.82 6.32
C ALA A 66 3.81 -7.57 5.56
N PHE A 67 4.17 -8.09 4.39
CA PHE A 67 3.29 -8.80 3.48
C PHE A 67 4.01 -9.97 2.80
N PHE A 68 3.23 -10.83 2.14
CA PHE A 68 3.76 -11.87 1.27
C PHE A 68 3.75 -11.40 -0.19
N ASP A 69 4.88 -11.59 -0.89
CA ASP A 69 4.98 -11.30 -2.32
C ASP A 69 4.26 -12.36 -3.20
N LYS A 70 4.32 -12.19 -4.52
CA LYS A 70 3.72 -13.12 -5.51
C LYS A 70 4.24 -14.56 -5.38
N GLN A 71 5.44 -14.75 -4.84
CA GLN A 71 6.07 -16.06 -4.63
C GLN A 71 5.81 -16.62 -3.21
N GLY A 72 5.09 -15.88 -2.37
CA GLY A 72 4.84 -16.24 -0.98
C GLY A 72 6.02 -15.97 -0.04
N LYS A 73 7.02 -15.20 -0.47
CA LYS A 73 8.12 -14.76 0.39
C LYS A 73 7.64 -13.65 1.31
N TYR A 74 8.06 -13.71 2.57
CA TYR A 74 7.77 -12.67 3.56
C TYR A 74 8.66 -11.45 3.33
N VAL A 75 8.04 -10.29 3.22
CA VAL A 75 8.68 -8.98 2.99
C VAL A 75 8.33 -8.06 4.13
N GLU A 76 9.34 -7.53 4.80
CA GLU A 76 9.21 -6.49 5.82
C GLU A 76 9.53 -5.12 5.20
N ALA A 77 8.70 -4.13 5.48
CA ALA A 77 8.79 -2.81 4.88
C ALA A 77 8.38 -1.71 5.86
N LEU A 78 8.78 -0.48 5.53
CA LEU A 78 8.36 0.72 6.21
C LEU A 78 7.42 1.50 5.28
N LEU A 79 6.21 1.75 5.74
CA LEU A 79 5.21 2.55 5.04
C LEU A 79 5.33 4.00 5.46
N THR A 80 5.52 4.87 4.46
CA THR A 80 5.39 6.31 4.62
C THR A 80 4.26 6.76 3.72
N ALA A 81 3.32 7.54 4.26
CA ALA A 81 2.20 8.10 3.52
C ALA A 81 2.17 9.61 3.74
N ASN A 82 2.30 10.36 2.64
CA ASN A 82 2.29 11.81 2.63
C ASN A 82 1.17 12.27 1.70
N LYS A 83 0.53 13.39 2.04
CA LYS A 83 -0.44 14.03 1.15
C LYS A 83 0.29 14.58 -0.06
N ARG A 84 -0.06 14.10 -1.26
CA ARG A 84 0.37 14.74 -2.51
C ARG A 84 -0.60 15.88 -2.80
N THR A 85 -0.23 17.11 -2.48
CA THR A 85 -0.83 18.32 -3.06
C THR A 85 -0.17 18.57 -4.41
N ASP A 86 -0.96 18.87 -5.44
CA ASP A 86 -0.40 19.35 -6.71
C ASP A 86 0.33 20.70 -6.51
N ALA A 87 1.05 21.17 -7.53
CA ALA A 87 1.77 22.44 -7.49
C ALA A 87 0.85 23.68 -7.32
N ASP A 88 -0.47 23.49 -7.44
CA ASP A 88 -1.52 24.51 -7.33
C ASP A 88 -2.27 24.43 -5.98
N GLY A 89 -1.88 23.50 -5.08
CA GLY A 89 -2.54 23.28 -3.79
C GLY A 89 -3.93 22.63 -3.88
N ARG A 90 -4.31 22.10 -5.04
CA ARG A 90 -5.54 21.33 -5.22
C ARG A 90 -5.28 19.84 -4.94
N ILE A 91 -6.31 19.21 -4.38
CA ILE A 91 -6.36 17.80 -4.01
C ILE A 91 -7.09 17.05 -5.13
#